data_AF-A0A355G8Y5-F1
#
_entry.id   AF-A0A355G8Y5-F1
#
_cell.length_a   1.000
_cell.length_b   1.000
_cell.length_c   1.000
_cell.angle_alpha   90.00
_cell.angle_beta   90.00
_cell.angle_gamma   90.00
#
_symmetry.space_group_name_H-M   'P 1'
#
loop_
_entity.id
_entity.type
_entity.pdbx_description
1 polymer ?
#
loop_
_entity_poly.entity_id
_entity_poly.type
_entity_poly.pdbx_seq_one_letter_code
_entity_poly.pdbx_strand_id
1 'polypeptide(L)'
;ELIELFMSTVPEQMCEIGLAIERKQAETLAITAHGFKGTVANYTREEPFRLLQTLEDDGKSNQLQDASISYAALENEMQELISELNMLMAQVCR
;
A
#
# COMPACT_ATOMS: atom_id res chain seq x y z
N GLU A 1 -5.99 17.75 -6.61
CA GLU A 1 -5.16 18.01 -5.40
C GLU A 1 -4.99 16.79 -4.50
N LEU A 2 -6.00 16.31 -3.74
CA LEU A 2 -5.81 15.18 -2.80
C LEU A 2 -5.51 13.83 -3.47
N ILE A 3 -6.24 13.48 -4.53
CA ILE A 3 -5.98 12.24 -5.29
C ILE A 3 -4.63 12.32 -5.98
N GLU A 4 -4.29 13.44 -6.61
CA GLU A 4 -2.97 13.63 -7.26
C GLU A 4 -1.82 13.54 -6.26
N LEU A 5 -1.98 14.13 -5.06
CA LEU A 5 -1.01 13.99 -3.98
C LEU A 5 -0.85 12.52 -3.59
N PHE A 6 -1.94 11.78 -3.39
CA PHE A 6 -1.90 10.35 -3.12
C PHE A 6 -1.19 9.57 -4.24
N MET A 7 -1.52 9.83 -5.51
CA MET A 7 -0.85 9.19 -6.65
C MET A 7 0.66 9.44 -6.65
N SER A 8 1.10 10.64 -6.20
CA SER A 8 2.53 10.98 -6.14
C SER A 8 3.29 10.26 -5.01
N THR A 9 2.61 9.86 -3.93
CA THR A 9 3.24 9.18 -2.78
C THR A 9 3.28 7.67 -2.92
N VAL A 10 2.35 7.06 -3.68
CA VAL A 10 2.25 5.60 -3.84
C VAL A 10 3.57 4.94 -4.29
N PRO A 11 4.31 5.45 -5.31
CA PRO A 11 5.54 4.79 -5.75
C PRO A 11 6.61 4.69 -4.66
N GLU A 12 6.77 5.73 -3.86
CA GLU A 12 7.74 5.76 -2.75
C GLU A 12 7.30 4.78 -1.65
N GLN A 13 6.04 4.82 -1.23
CA GLN A 13 5.51 3.93 -0.19
C GLN A 13 5.61 2.45 -0.56
N MET A 14 5.28 2.10 -1.81
CA MET A 14 5.42 0.73 -2.32
C MET A 14 6.89 0.29 -2.30
N CYS A 15 7.79 1.14 -2.78
CA CYS A 15 9.23 0.87 -2.77
C CYS A 15 9.78 0.64 -1.34
N GLU A 16 9.40 1.48 -0.38
CA GLU A 16 9.82 1.35 1.02
C GLU A 16 9.38 0.01 1.64
N ILE A 17 8.14 -0.41 1.38
CA ILE A 17 7.61 -1.71 1.83
C ILE A 17 8.40 -2.86 1.19
N GLY A 18 8.59 -2.81 -0.14
CA GLY A 18 9.36 -3.83 -0.85
C GLY A 18 10.80 -3.97 -0.32
N LEU A 19 11.47 -2.85 -0.07
CA LEU A 19 12.82 -2.83 0.51
C LEU A 19 12.85 -3.37 1.95
N ALA A 20 11.84 -3.07 2.77
CA ALA A 20 11.75 -3.60 4.12
C ALA A 20 11.62 -5.14 4.12
N ILE A 21 10.85 -5.69 3.19
CA ILE A 21 10.70 -7.14 2.99
C ILE A 21 12.02 -7.76 2.53
N GLU A 22 12.63 -7.23 1.47
CA GLU A 22 13.90 -7.73 0.91
C GLU A 22 15.01 -7.77 1.97
N ARG A 23 15.10 -6.70 2.77
CA ARG A 23 16.11 -6.53 3.82
C ARG A 23 15.75 -7.21 5.14
N LYS A 24 14.60 -7.90 5.21
CA LYS A 24 14.07 -8.57 6.41
C LYS A 24 13.96 -7.64 7.62
N GLN A 25 13.55 -6.41 7.39
CA GLN A 25 13.39 -5.37 8.42
C GLN A 25 11.96 -5.33 8.92
N ALA A 26 11.62 -6.22 9.86
CA ALA A 26 10.24 -6.39 10.31
C ALA A 26 9.63 -5.14 10.96
N GLU A 27 10.41 -4.42 11.77
CA GLU A 27 9.96 -3.15 12.38
C GLU A 27 9.71 -2.08 11.31
N THR A 28 10.62 -1.93 10.35
CA THR A 28 10.44 -1.01 9.21
C THR A 28 9.18 -1.36 8.43
N LEU A 29 8.96 -2.65 8.12
CA LEU A 29 7.76 -3.10 7.42
C LEU A 29 6.49 -2.73 8.18
N ALA A 30 6.46 -2.95 9.50
CA ALA A 30 5.31 -2.62 10.32
C ALA A 30 4.97 -1.12 10.26
N ILE A 31 5.99 -0.26 10.35
CA ILE A 31 5.82 1.19 10.37
C ILE A 31 5.38 1.71 9.00
N THR A 32 6.04 1.30 7.92
CA THR A 32 5.73 1.78 6.57
C THR A 32 4.37 1.27 6.10
N ALA A 33 4.05 -0.01 6.34
CA ALA A 33 2.74 -0.56 6.05
C ALA A 33 1.63 0.15 6.84
N HIS A 34 1.82 0.41 8.13
CA HIS A 34 0.85 1.16 8.95
C HIS A 34 0.58 2.56 8.41
N GLY A 35 1.65 3.31 8.11
CA GLY A 35 1.54 4.67 7.57
C GLY A 35 0.78 4.68 6.25
N PHE A 36 1.18 3.81 5.32
CA PHE A 36 0.56 3.75 4.01
C PHE A 36 -0.90 3.26 4.07
N LYS A 37 -1.20 2.30 4.95
CA LYS A 37 -2.58 1.84 5.23
C LYS A 37 -3.47 3.00 5.65
N GLY A 38 -2.98 3.89 6.51
CA GLY A 38 -3.69 5.08 6.93
C GLY A 38 -4.02 6.02 5.77
N THR A 39 -3.10 6.16 4.81
CA THR A 39 -3.34 6.93 3.59
C THR A 39 -4.38 6.27 2.69
N VAL A 40 -4.24 4.96 2.43
CA VAL A 40 -5.16 4.16 1.59
C VAL A 40 -6.58 4.14 2.17
N ALA A 41 -6.72 4.15 3.50
CA ALA A 41 -8.01 4.16 4.20
C ALA A 41 -8.90 5.38 3.87
N ASN A 42 -8.32 6.47 3.33
CA ASN A 42 -9.09 7.62 2.85
C ASN A 42 -9.85 7.34 1.55
N TYR A 43 -9.44 6.31 0.80
CA TYR A 43 -9.98 5.97 -0.52
C TYR A 43 -10.70 4.62 -0.52
N THR A 44 -10.19 3.63 0.22
CA THR A 44 -10.81 2.29 0.30
C THR A 44 -10.52 1.60 1.63
N ARG A 45 -11.42 0.69 2.04
CA ARG A 45 -11.20 -0.28 3.13
C ARG A 45 -11.22 -1.73 2.65
N GLU A 46 -11.15 -1.92 1.34
CA GLU A 46 -11.11 -3.24 0.69
C GLU A 46 -9.68 -3.78 0.63
N GLU A 47 -9.37 -4.60 -0.37
CA GLU A 47 -8.14 -5.41 -0.42
C GLU A 47 -6.82 -4.61 -0.25
N PRO A 48 -6.60 -3.44 -0.88
CA PRO A 48 -5.39 -2.65 -0.60
C PRO A 48 -5.17 -2.36 0.88
N PHE A 49 -6.24 -2.01 1.60
CA PHE A 49 -6.20 -1.74 3.04
C PHE A 49 -5.90 -3.01 3.84
N ARG A 50 -6.53 -4.14 3.46
CA ARG A 50 -6.36 -5.43 4.15
C ARG A 50 -4.96 -6.00 3.97
N LEU A 51 -4.40 -5.92 2.77
CA LEU A 51 -3.05 -6.39 2.49
C LEU A 51 -2.00 -5.57 3.22
N LEU A 52 -2.20 -4.25 3.32
CA LEU A 52 -1.34 -3.40 4.16
C LEU A 52 -1.47 -3.73 5.65
N GLN A 53 -2.67 -4.06 6.14
CA GLN A 53 -2.87 -4.55 7.50
C GLN A 53 -2.12 -5.88 7.72
N THR A 54 -2.18 -6.82 6.77
CA THR A 54 -1.44 -8.09 6.83
C THR A 54 0.06 -7.84 6.91
N LEU A 55 0.62 -6.99 6.03
CA LEU A 55 2.04 -6.65 6.05
C LEU A 55 2.47 -5.96 7.36
N GLU A 56 1.61 -5.11 7.92
CA GLU A 56 1.83 -4.50 9.22
C GLU A 56 1.91 -5.55 10.33
N ASP A 57 1.01 -6.53 10.31
CA ASP A 57 0.94 -7.59 11.31
C ASP A 57 2.08 -8.63 11.16
N ASP A 58 2.50 -8.92 9.92
CA ASP A 58 3.70 -9.71 9.60
C ASP A 58 4.95 -9.03 10.19
N GLY A 59 5.08 -7.71 10.00
CA GLY A 59 6.15 -6.90 10.59
C GLY A 59 6.11 -6.91 12.12
N LYS A 60 4.94 -6.67 12.74
CA LYS A 60 4.78 -6.68 14.21
C LYS A 60 5.08 -8.04 14.85
N SER A 61 4.73 -9.12 14.15
CA SER A 61 4.96 -10.47 14.64
C SER A 61 6.33 -11.03 14.23
N ASN A 62 7.12 -10.28 13.46
CA ASN A 62 8.41 -10.69 12.92
C ASN A 62 8.34 -11.99 12.08
N GLN A 63 7.22 -12.17 11.37
CA GLN A 63 6.92 -13.33 10.53
C GLN A 63 6.85 -12.91 9.05
N LEU A 64 8.03 -12.69 8.46
CA LEU A 64 8.14 -12.13 7.10
C LEU A 64 8.08 -13.19 5.98
N GLN A 65 7.85 -14.46 6.30
CA GLN A 65 7.95 -15.56 5.33
C GLN A 65 7.02 -15.38 4.13
N ASP A 66 5.82 -14.84 4.37
CA ASP A 66 4.77 -14.69 3.36
C ASP A 66 4.61 -13.22 2.92
N ALA A 67 5.39 -12.29 3.49
CA ALA A 67 5.26 -10.86 3.23
C ALA A 67 5.48 -10.53 1.74
N SER A 68 6.38 -11.24 1.05
CA SER A 68 6.56 -11.06 -0.40
C SER A 68 5.34 -11.45 -1.22
N ILE A 69 4.55 -12.44 -0.77
CA ILE A 69 3.30 -12.86 -1.44
C ILE A 69 2.25 -11.77 -1.24
N SER A 70 2.07 -11.30 0.00
CA SER A 70 1.16 -10.20 0.34
C SER A 70 1.52 -8.92 -0.41
N TYR A 71 2.81 -8.62 -0.57
CA TYR A 71 3.29 -7.46 -1.32
C TYR A 71 2.98 -7.56 -2.82
N ALA A 72 3.21 -8.71 -3.44
CA ALA A 72 2.86 -8.92 -4.85
C ALA A 72 1.35 -8.82 -5.10
N ALA A 73 0.52 -9.29 -4.16
CA ALA A 73 -0.92 -9.08 -4.21
C ALA A 73 -1.27 -7.59 -4.08
N LEU A 74 -0.63 -6.87 -3.15
CA LEU A 74 -0.83 -5.44 -2.95
C LEU A 74 -0.48 -4.63 -4.21
N GLU A 75 0.58 -5.00 -4.93
CA GLU A 75 0.95 -4.35 -6.19
C GLU A 75 -0.18 -4.39 -7.22
N ASN A 76 -0.88 -5.52 -7.36
CA ASN A 76 -2.00 -5.65 -8.29
C ASN A 76 -3.20 -4.82 -7.82
N GLU A 77 -3.60 -4.96 -6.56
CA GLU A 77 -4.75 -4.25 -5.99
C GLU A 77 -4.56 -2.72 -6.00
N MET A 78 -3.32 -2.25 -5.78
CA MET A 78 -2.98 -0.83 -5.88
C MET A 78 -3.07 -0.31 -7.32
N GLN A 79 -2.71 -1.11 -8.34
CA GLN A 79 -2.89 -0.72 -9.73
C GLN A 79 -4.37 -0.55 -10.09
N GLU A 80 -5.23 -1.44 -9.59
CA GLU A 80 -6.68 -1.32 -9.78
C GLU A 80 -7.23 -0.06 -9.12
N LEU A 81 -6.89 0.19 -7.85
CA LEU A 81 -7.30 1.41 -7.14
C LEU A 81 -6.84 2.69 -7.86
N ILE A 82 -5.58 2.72 -8.34
CA ILE A 82 -5.04 3.86 -9.11
C ILE A 82 -5.84 4.07 -10.40
N SER A 83 -6.18 3.00 -11.11
CA SER A 83 -6.98 3.06 -12.33
C SER A 83 -8.37 3.65 -12.06
N GLU A 84 -9.05 3.18 -11.01
CA GLU A 84 -10.37 3.68 -10.60
C GLU A 84 -10.34 5.15 -10.23
N LEU A 85 -9.35 5.58 -9.44
CA LEU A 85 -9.21 6.98 -9.05
C LEU A 85 -8.90 7.90 -10.25
N ASN A 86 -8.08 7.43 -11.20
CA ASN A 86 -7.83 8.15 -12.45
C ASN A 86 -9.10 8.30 -13.30
N MET A 87 -9.90 7.23 -13.40
CA MET A 87 -11.20 7.29 -14.11
C MET A 87 -12.14 8.30 -13.44
N LEU A 88 -12.19 8.33 -12.12
CA LEU A 88 -12.99 9.30 -11.37
C LEU A 88 -12.54 10.75 -11.63
N MET A 89 -11.23 11.03 -11.58
CA MET A 89 -10.69 12.36 -11.89
C MET A 89 -11.06 12.81 -13.31
N ALA A 90 -10.95 11.92 -14.30
CA ALA A 90 -11.29 12.22 -15.69
C ALA A 90 -12.80 12.51 -15.92
N GLN A 91 -13.68 12.05 -15.02
CA GLN A 91 -15.11 12.37 -15.06
C GLN A 91 -15.41 13.71 -14.39
N VAL A 92 -14.72 14.04 -13.30
CA VAL A 92 -14.92 15.30 -12.55
C VAL A 92 -14.37 16.52 -13.29
N CYS A 93 -13.35 16.35 -14.14
CA CYS A 93 -12.79 17.42 -14.96
C CYS A 93 -13.59 17.73 -16.25
N ARG A 94 -14.77 17.13 -16.46
CA ARG A 94 -15.70 17.46 -17.57
C ARG A 94 -16.77 18.42 -17.12
#